data_AF-A0A7Y6CZQ6-F1
#
_entry.id   AF-A0A7Y6CZQ6-F1
#
_cell.length_a   1.000
_cell.length_b   1.000
_cell.length_c   1.000
_cell.angle_alpha   90.00
_cell.angle_beta   90.00
_cell.angle_gamma   90.00
#
_symmetry.space_group_name_H-M   'P 1'
#
loop_
_entity.id
_entity.type
_entity.pdbx_description
1 polymer ?
#
loop_
_entity_poly.entity_id
_entity_poly.type
_entity_poly.pdbx_seq_one_letter_code
_entity_poly.pdbx_strand_id
1 'polypeptide(L)'
;MNTKNITRTLFATLLLSTAMGAAKAEAPYPADTTFVSTKTRADVVAELQQARAAGQLLVSDRDQDVKAVASSRTRDEVRAELAQARANGELAISNQ
;
A
#
# COMPACT_ATOMS: atom_id res chain seq x y z
N MET A 1 37.54 13.86 34.00
CA MET A 1 36.89 12.59 34.38
C MET A 1 36.34 12.74 35.79
N ASN A 2 35.01 12.77 35.95
CA ASN A 2 34.40 12.67 37.28
C ASN A 2 33.21 11.70 37.19
N THR A 3 33.22 10.73 38.10
CA THR A 3 32.53 9.43 38.01
C THR A 3 31.09 9.47 38.50
N LYS A 4 30.33 8.47 38.04
CA LYS A 4 28.88 8.25 38.12
C LYS A 4 28.43 7.69 39.46
N ASN A 5 27.32 8.20 40.00
CA ASN A 5 26.56 7.60 41.11
C ASN A 5 25.28 8.47 41.30
N ILE A 6 24.02 8.02 41.38
CA ILE A 6 23.40 6.74 41.70
C ILE A 6 21.97 6.75 41.12
N THR A 7 21.60 5.60 40.56
CA THR A 7 20.27 5.11 40.17
C THR A 7 19.17 5.39 41.20
N ARG A 8 18.02 5.94 40.77
CA ARG A 8 16.78 5.93 41.58
C ARG A 8 15.61 5.40 40.75
N THR A 9 15.53 4.08 40.67
CA THR A 9 14.36 3.34 40.18
C THR A 9 13.30 3.39 41.28
N LEU A 10 12.13 3.98 41.02
CA LEU A 10 10.96 3.83 41.88
C LEU A 10 9.76 3.37 41.05
N PHE A 11 9.14 2.32 41.57
CA PHE A 11 8.19 1.42 40.95
C PHE A 11 6.75 1.97 40.93
N ALA A 12 6.08 1.72 39.79
CA ALA A 12 4.66 1.45 39.57
C ALA A 12 3.60 1.92 40.59
N THR A 13 2.77 2.88 40.17
CA THR A 13 1.39 3.04 40.68
C THR A 13 0.41 2.76 39.54
N LEU A 14 -0.33 1.67 39.72
CA LEU A 14 -1.21 1.01 38.76
C LEU A 14 -2.67 1.26 39.15
N LEU A 15 -3.51 1.52 38.13
CA LEU A 15 -4.98 1.46 38.03
C LEU A 15 -5.83 2.69 38.42
N LEU A 16 -6.56 3.23 37.43
CA LEU A 16 -8.00 2.96 37.32
C LEU A 16 -8.48 3.22 35.88
N SER A 17 -8.54 2.19 35.04
CA SER A 17 -9.14 2.30 33.71
C SER A 17 -10.65 2.11 33.82
N THR A 18 -11.41 3.19 33.67
CA THR A 18 -12.85 3.11 33.41
C THR A 18 -13.06 2.44 32.06
N ALA A 19 -13.71 1.27 32.05
CA ALA A 19 -14.20 0.68 30.81
C ALA A 19 -15.44 1.45 30.35
N MET A 20 -15.23 2.58 29.68
CA MET A 20 -16.29 3.17 28.86
C MET A 20 -16.45 2.29 27.63
N GLY A 21 -17.51 1.49 27.62
CA GLY A 21 -17.87 0.64 26.48
C GLY A 21 -17.93 1.49 25.22
N ALA A 22 -17.00 1.23 24.30
CA ALA A 22 -17.05 1.82 22.97
C ALA A 22 -18.23 1.20 22.24
N ALA A 23 -19.37 1.89 22.21
CA ALA A 23 -20.35 1.68 21.16
C ALA A 23 -19.59 1.92 19.84
N LYS A 24 -19.24 0.85 19.13
CA LYS A 24 -18.71 0.95 17.78
C LYS A 24 -19.87 1.42 16.90
N ALA A 25 -20.03 2.74 16.79
CA ALA A 25 -20.67 3.30 15.62
C ALA A 25 -19.83 2.85 14.42
N GLU A 26 -20.46 2.16 13.48
CA GLU A 26 -19.84 1.81 12.21
C GLU A 26 -19.55 3.13 11.49
N ALA A 27 -18.29 3.57 11.56
CA ALA A 27 -17.87 4.80 10.92
C ALA A 27 -18.05 4.60 9.40
N PRO A 28 -18.67 5.57 8.69
CA PRO A 28 -18.74 5.53 7.25
C PRO A 28 -17.34 5.28 6.67
N TYR A 29 -17.25 4.37 5.69
CA TYR A 29 -16.00 4.14 4.98
C TYR A 29 -15.50 5.48 4.43
N PRO A 30 -14.23 5.87 4.68
CA PRO A 30 -13.73 7.13 4.21
C PRO A 30 -13.78 7.16 2.69
N ALA A 31 -14.14 8.32 2.12
CA ALA A 31 -14.06 8.51 0.68
C ALA A 31 -12.62 8.31 0.20
N ASP A 32 -12.47 7.71 -0.99
CA ASP A 32 -11.16 7.51 -1.60
C ASP A 32 -10.43 8.84 -1.77
N THR A 33 -9.22 8.92 -1.23
CA THR A 33 -8.36 10.09 -1.43
C THR A 33 -7.61 9.94 -2.75
N THR A 34 -7.63 11.00 -3.56
CA THR A 34 -6.86 11.01 -4.81
C THR A 34 -5.38 11.14 -4.47
N PHE A 35 -4.59 10.14 -4.83
CA PHE A 35 -3.13 10.14 -4.67
C PHE A 35 -2.44 10.01 -6.02
N VAL A 36 -1.37 10.78 -6.22
CA VAL A 36 -0.50 10.70 -7.40
C VAL A 36 0.89 10.27 -6.95
N SER A 37 1.34 9.13 -7.45
CA SER A 37 2.71 8.66 -7.22
C SER A 37 3.73 9.58 -7.87
N THR A 38 4.82 9.87 -7.16
CA THR A 38 5.99 10.58 -7.70
C THR A 38 7.03 9.64 -8.31
N LYS A 39 6.94 8.33 -8.04
CA LYS A 39 7.87 7.31 -8.56
C LYS A 39 7.43 6.80 -9.93
N THR A 40 8.40 6.52 -10.78
CA THR A 40 8.13 5.79 -12.01
C THR A 40 7.80 4.34 -11.69
N ARG A 41 7.13 3.64 -12.62
CA ARG A 41 6.85 2.22 -12.46
C ARG A 41 8.13 1.39 -12.37
N ALA A 42 9.17 1.78 -13.11
CA ALA A 42 10.46 1.10 -13.06
C ALA A 42 11.07 1.18 -11.67
N ASP A 43 11.03 2.37 -11.04
CA ASP A 43 11.54 2.56 -9.67
C ASP A 43 10.76 1.74 -8.65
N VAL A 44 9.43 1.73 -8.74
CA VAL A 44 8.57 0.92 -7.85
C VAL A 44 8.89 -0.56 -7.98
N VAL A 45 9.12 -1.05 -9.21
CA VAL A 45 9.48 -2.45 -9.46
C VAL A 45 10.86 -2.77 -8.89
N ALA A 46 11.84 -1.87 -9.06
CA ALA A 46 13.18 -2.04 -8.51
C ALA A 46 13.15 -2.09 -6.98
N GLU A 47 12.43 -1.18 -6.34
CA GLU A 47 12.26 -1.15 -4.88
C GLU A 47 11.53 -2.40 -4.35
N LEU A 48 10.50 -2.86 -5.06
CA LEU A 48 9.80 -4.10 -4.71
C LEU A 48 10.74 -5.32 -4.78
N GLN A 49 11.60 -5.40 -5.80
CA GLN A 49 12.60 -6.47 -5.91
C GLN A 49 13.63 -6.40 -4.78
N GLN A 50 14.10 -5.19 -4.44
CA GLN A 50 15.01 -4.98 -3.32
C GLN A 50 14.38 -5.40 -1.99
N ALA A 51 13.13 -5.00 -1.72
CA ALA A 51 12.42 -5.35 -0.49
C ALA A 51 12.19 -6.87 -0.37
N ARG A 52 11.92 -7.55 -1.50
CA ARG A 52 11.86 -9.02 -1.56
C ARG A 52 13.20 -9.65 -1.20
N ALA A 53 14.29 -9.21 -1.84
CA ALA A 53 15.64 -9.72 -1.58
C ALA A 53 16.08 -9.47 -0.13
N ALA A 54 15.66 -8.36 0.46
CA ALA A 54 15.93 -8.00 1.85
C ALA A 54 15.02 -8.71 2.87
N GLY A 55 14.05 -9.52 2.43
CA GLY A 55 13.11 -10.21 3.32
C GLY A 55 12.18 -9.25 4.09
N GLN A 56 11.96 -8.04 3.56
CA GLN A 56 11.14 -7.00 4.21
C GLN A 56 9.63 -7.16 3.95
N LEU A 57 9.25 -8.05 3.03
CA LEU A 57 7.87 -8.33 2.71
C LEU A 57 7.39 -9.58 3.47
N LEU A 58 6.19 -9.50 4.02
CA LEU A 58 5.46 -10.67 4.48
C LEU A 58 5.02 -11.47 3.25
N VAL A 59 5.68 -12.58 2.97
CA VAL A 59 5.33 -13.47 1.86
C VAL A 59 4.36 -14.53 2.37
N SER A 60 3.14 -14.53 1.86
CA SER A 60 2.15 -15.59 2.14
C SER A 60 2.14 -16.61 1.00
N ASP A 61 1.56 -17.80 1.22
CA ASP A 61 1.46 -18.82 0.16
C ASP A 61 0.76 -18.31 -1.11
N ARG A 62 -0.15 -17.32 -0.98
CA ARG A 62 -0.84 -16.69 -2.12
C ARG A 62 0.07 -15.84 -3.00
N ASP A 63 1.20 -15.38 -2.47
CA ASP A 63 2.13 -14.49 -3.17
C ASP A 63 3.16 -15.27 -4.02
N GLN A 64 3.28 -16.58 -3.80
CA GLN A 64 4.24 -17.46 -4.47
C GLN A 64 3.85 -17.73 -5.94
N ASP A 65 2.55 -17.70 -6.26
CA ASP A 65 2.02 -18.09 -7.57
C ASP A 65 1.80 -16.93 -8.55
N VAL A 66 2.26 -15.72 -8.23
CA VAL A 66 2.10 -14.56 -9.11
C VAL A 66 3.06 -14.66 -10.30
N LYS A 67 2.58 -15.26 -11.40
CA LYS A 67 3.29 -15.23 -12.69
C LYS A 67 3.28 -13.83 -13.28
N ALA A 68 4.45 -13.37 -13.71
CA ALA A 68 4.57 -12.15 -14.49
C ALA A 68 3.83 -12.33 -15.83
N VAL A 69 2.79 -11.52 -16.05
CA VAL A 69 2.12 -11.45 -17.35
C VAL A 69 2.91 -10.50 -18.24
N ALA A 70 3.57 -11.03 -19.26
CA ALA A 70 4.19 -10.23 -20.30
C ALA A 70 3.10 -9.71 -21.26
N SER A 71 3.02 -8.39 -21.42
CA SER A 71 2.19 -7.79 -22.48
C SER A 71 3.00 -7.70 -23.77
N SER A 72 2.33 -7.91 -24.90
CA SER A 72 2.92 -7.74 -26.23
C SER A 72 2.94 -6.28 -26.70
N ARG A 73 2.28 -5.36 -25.98
CA ARG A 73 2.17 -3.94 -26.31
C ARG A 73 2.62 -3.05 -25.16
N THR A 74 3.18 -1.90 -25.51
CA THR A 74 3.48 -0.87 -24.52
C THR A 74 2.20 -0.22 -24.03
N ARG A 75 2.24 0.41 -22.86
CA ARG A 75 1.09 1.12 -22.30
C ARG A 75 0.67 2.30 -23.18
N ASP A 76 1.62 2.95 -23.85
CA ASP A 76 1.35 4.08 -24.72
C ASP A 76 0.69 3.61 -26.02
N GLU A 77 1.10 2.47 -26.58
CA GLU A 77 0.41 1.82 -27.70
C GLU A 77 -1.02 1.45 -27.33
N VAL A 78 -1.24 0.82 -26.17
CA VAL A 78 -2.59 0.47 -25.71
C VAL A 78 -3.45 1.72 -25.52
N ARG A 79 -2.88 2.84 -25.04
CA ARG A 79 -3.58 4.11 -24.91
C ARG A 79 -3.93 4.73 -26.26
N ALA A 80 -3.01 4.67 -27.22
CA ALA A 80 -3.25 5.15 -28.57
C ALA A 80 -4.36 4.33 -29.25
N GLU A 81 -4.29 3.00 -29.14
CA GLU A 81 -5.31 2.07 -29.66
C GLU A 81 -6.68 2.32 -28.99
N LEU A 82 -6.70 2.51 -27.66
CA LEU A 82 -7.92 2.85 -26.94
C LEU A 82 -8.52 4.20 -27.39
N ALA A 83 -7.68 5.20 -27.64
CA ALA A 83 -8.14 6.50 -28.14
C ALA A 83 -8.71 6.38 -29.56
N GLN A 84 -8.07 5.58 -30.42
CA GLN A 84 -8.57 5.29 -31.78
C GLN A 84 -9.91 4.55 -31.74
N ALA A 85 -10.01 3.47 -30.95
CA ALA A 85 -11.25 2.71 -30.81
C ALA A 85 -12.41 3.56 -30.27
N ARG A 86 -12.13 4.51 -29.37
CA ARG A 86 -13.11 5.52 -28.91
C ARG A 86 -13.55 6.44 -30.03
N ALA A 87 -12.61 6.97 -30.82
CA ALA A 87 -12.89 7.87 -31.92
C ALA A 87 -13.70 7.17 -33.03
N ASN A 88 -13.43 5.89 -33.27
CA ASN A 88 -14.12 5.07 -34.27
C ASN A 88 -15.49 4.55 -33.79
N GLY A 89 -15.86 4.77 -32.51
CA GLY A 89 -17.11 4.25 -31.94
C GLY A 89 -17.13 2.73 -31.78
N GLU A 90 -15.96 2.08 -31.79
CA GLU A 90 -15.81 0.62 -31.71
C GLU A 90 -15.94 0.09 -30.27
N LEU A 91 -15.91 0.97 -29.26
CA LEU A 91 -16.10 0.58 -27.88
C LEU A 91 -17.59 0.52 -27.53
N ALA A 92 -18.08 -0.68 -27.20
CA ALA A 92 -19.30 -0.83 -26.42
C ALA A 92 -19.01 -0.34 -24.99
N ILE A 93 -19.16 0.96 -24.74
CA ILE A 93 -19.01 1.54 -23.41
C ILE A 93 -20.22 1.11 -22.57
N SER A 94 -20.12 -0.03 -21.89
CA SER A 94 -21.02 -0.35 -20.79
C SER A 94 -20.65 0.58 -19.63
N ASN A 95 -21.43 1.64 -19.43
CA ASN A 95 -21.39 2.45 -18.22
C ASN A 95 -21.98 1.60 -17.06
N GLN A 96 -21.14 0.77 -16.43
CA GLN A 96 -21.43 0.22 -15.10
C GLN A 96 -20.64 0.97 -14.05
#